data_AF-M5RXU9-F1
#
_entry.id   AF-M5RXU9-F1
#
_cell.length_a   1.000
_cell.length_b   1.000
_cell.length_c   1.000
_cell.angle_alpha   90.00
_cell.angle_beta   90.00
_cell.angle_gamma   90.00
#
_symmetry.space_group_name_H-M   'P 1'
#
loop_
_entity.id
_entity.type
_entity.pdbx_description
1 polymer ?
#
loop_
_entity_poly.entity_id
_entity_poly.type
_entity_poly.pdbx_seq_one_letter_code
_entity_poly.pdbx_strand_id
1 'polypeptide(L)'
;MNIALNKSNGIDRRQFVQSTLAGFGGISLAAGSLLNSVVTHASEHDGSGKASYDNQQFNKLTKSLLVDWCDGMIRRQVNDPSDPSRHGALICPACSHIHGRCSDALYPFLHLAHVTGEQKYLDAAIN
;
A
#
# COMPACT_ATOMS: atom_id res chain seq x y z
N MET A 1 47.48 23.75 -12.60
CA MET A 1 46.71 22.77 -13.40
C MET A 1 45.32 22.69 -12.79
N ASN A 2 44.36 23.43 -13.33
CA ASN A 2 42.98 23.46 -12.83
C ASN A 2 42.11 22.57 -13.73
N ILE A 3 41.52 21.54 -13.14
CA ILE A 3 40.55 20.67 -13.80
C ILE A 3 39.18 21.34 -13.64
N ALA A 4 38.58 21.76 -14.77
CA ALA A 4 37.20 22.24 -14.80
C ALA A 4 36.24 21.04 -14.67
N LEU A 5 35.40 21.05 -13.63
CA LEU A 5 34.28 20.11 -13.52
C LEU A 5 33.07 20.67 -14.28
N ASN A 6 32.69 19.95 -15.33
CA ASN A 6 31.51 20.19 -16.15
C ASN A 6 30.23 19.96 -15.32
N LYS A 7 29.41 21.00 -15.11
CA LYS A 7 28.15 20.90 -14.38
C LYS A 7 27.03 20.66 -15.39
N SER A 8 26.42 19.47 -15.37
CA SER A 8 25.35 19.11 -16.31
C SER A 8 24.10 19.97 -16.11
N ASN A 9 23.57 20.53 -17.19
CA ASN A 9 22.30 21.28 -17.21
C ASN A 9 21.08 20.34 -17.14
N GLY A 10 20.81 19.76 -15.96
CA GLY A 10 19.56 19.05 -15.68
C GLY A 10 18.50 19.99 -15.13
N ILE A 11 17.27 19.92 -15.64
CA ILE A 11 16.11 20.68 -15.12
C ILE A 11 15.87 20.28 -13.66
N ASP A 12 15.86 21.27 -12.77
CA ASP A 12 15.66 21.06 -11.34
C ASP A 12 14.17 20.77 -11.04
N ARG A 13 13.88 19.82 -10.14
CA ARG A 13 12.50 19.41 -9.79
C ARG A 13 11.63 20.60 -9.38
N ARG A 14 12.23 21.63 -8.77
CA ARG A 14 11.53 22.85 -8.36
C ARG A 14 11.09 23.72 -9.54
N GLN A 15 11.89 23.77 -10.61
CA GLN A 15 11.52 24.50 -11.84
C GLN A 15 10.36 23.83 -12.57
N PHE A 16 10.31 22.49 -12.57
CA PHE A 16 9.20 21.76 -13.17
C PHE A 16 7.85 21.99 -12.46
N VAL A 17 7.85 22.06 -11.12
CA VAL A 17 6.64 22.36 -10.35
C VAL A 17 6.16 23.79 -10.60
N GLN A 18 7.09 24.74 -10.73
CA GLN A 18 6.75 26.15 -11.00
C GLN A 18 6.21 26.35 -12.42
N SER A 19 6.75 25.67 -13.44
CA SER A 19 6.25 25.78 -14.81
C SER A 19 4.85 25.22 -14.99
N THR A 20 4.43 24.25 -14.17
CA THR A 20 3.10 23.65 -14.22
C THR A 20 1.99 24.61 -13.78
N LEU A 21 2.26 25.54 -12.84
CA LEU A 21 1.27 26.51 -12.36
C LEU A 21 1.06 27.71 -13.29
N ALA A 22 2.05 28.06 -14.11
CA ALA A 22 1.96 29.17 -15.05
C ALA A 22 1.12 28.86 -16.31
N GLY A 23 0.76 27.58 -16.54
CA GLY A 23 0.05 27.13 -17.74
C GLY A 23 -1.46 27.31 -17.76
N PHE A 24 -2.10 27.72 -16.65
CA PHE A 24 -3.57 27.75 -16.54
C PHE A 24 -4.21 29.16 -16.65
N GLY A 25 -3.43 30.20 -16.93
CA GLY A 25 -3.94 31.58 -17.02
C GLY A 25 -4.74 31.95 -18.28
N GLY A 26 -5.17 30.97 -19.10
CA GLY A 26 -5.67 31.19 -20.47
C GLY A 26 -7.07 30.68 -20.79
N ILE A 27 -7.92 30.36 -19.81
CA ILE A 27 -9.30 29.86 -20.06
C ILE A 27 -10.29 30.66 -19.23
N SER A 28 -10.58 31.91 -19.61
CA SER A 28 -11.48 32.78 -18.83
C SER A 28 -12.82 33.12 -19.46
N LEU A 29 -13.19 32.66 -20.66
CA LEU A 29 -14.46 33.12 -21.27
C LEU A 29 -15.39 32.06 -21.91
N ALA A 30 -15.12 30.77 -21.73
CA ALA A 30 -16.08 29.70 -22.10
C ALA A 30 -16.42 28.76 -20.92
N ALA A 31 -16.03 29.13 -19.70
CA ALA A 31 -16.12 28.27 -18.52
C ALA A 31 -17.44 28.41 -17.74
N GLY A 32 -18.26 29.43 -18.00
CA GLY A 32 -19.49 29.67 -17.23
C GLY A 32 -20.50 28.51 -17.29
N SER A 33 -20.71 27.91 -18.46
CA SER A 33 -21.65 26.78 -18.61
C SER A 33 -21.06 25.43 -18.24
N LEU A 34 -19.74 25.25 -18.30
CA LEU A 34 -19.07 23.99 -17.92
C LEU A 34 -18.75 23.92 -16.43
N LEU A 35 -18.49 25.06 -15.78
CA LEU A 35 -18.28 25.11 -14.34
C LEU A 35 -19.59 24.94 -13.57
N ASN A 36 -20.73 25.36 -14.12
CA ASN A 36 -22.02 25.12 -13.46
C ASN A 36 -22.31 23.62 -13.35
N SER A 37 -22.03 22.83 -14.39
CA SER A 37 -22.15 21.38 -14.38
C SER A 37 -21.22 20.71 -13.37
N VAL A 38 -20.02 21.26 -13.14
CA VAL A 38 -19.07 20.74 -12.15
C VAL A 38 -19.46 21.12 -10.72
N VAL A 39 -20.01 22.32 -10.51
CA VAL A 39 -20.42 22.82 -9.19
C VAL A 39 -21.74 22.17 -8.73
N THR A 40 -22.67 21.87 -9.64
CA THR A 40 -23.90 21.14 -9.31
C THR A 40 -23.67 19.66 -9.05
N HIS A 41 -22.60 19.03 -9.58
CA HIS A 41 -22.20 17.68 -9.17
C HIS A 41 -21.35 17.65 -7.89
N ALA A 42 -20.76 18.79 -7.49
CA ALA A 42 -20.02 18.91 -6.24
C ALA A 42 -20.92 19.14 -5.02
N SER A 43 -22.22 19.38 -5.24
CA SER A 43 -23.17 19.78 -4.20
C SER A 43 -24.37 18.83 -4.18
N GLU A 44 -24.17 17.60 -3.73
CA GLU A 44 -25.21 16.77 -3.09
C GLU A 44 -24.58 15.51 -2.47
N HIS A 45 -24.12 15.62 -1.23
CA HIS A 45 -24.57 14.75 -0.15
C HIS A 45 -24.14 15.34 1.19
N ASP A 46 -25.10 15.54 2.08
CA ASP A 46 -24.90 15.56 3.53
C ASP A 46 -24.33 14.18 3.97
N GLY A 47 -23.04 13.96 3.65
CA GLY A 47 -22.42 12.65 3.51
C GLY A 47 -21.37 12.35 4.57
N SER A 48 -21.16 13.22 5.55
CA SER A 48 -20.13 13.03 6.59
C SER A 48 -20.33 11.71 7.36
N GLY A 49 -21.60 11.30 7.58
CA GLY A 49 -21.94 10.03 8.21
C GLY A 49 -21.80 8.80 7.29
N LYS A 50 -22.21 8.89 6.02
CA LYS A 50 -22.20 7.75 5.08
C LYS A 50 -20.79 7.42 4.57
N ALA A 51 -19.99 8.44 4.25
CA ALA A 51 -18.60 8.24 3.83
C ALA A 51 -17.72 7.72 4.99
N SER A 52 -17.93 8.22 6.21
CA SER A 52 -17.25 7.69 7.40
C SER A 52 -17.63 6.23 7.69
N TYR A 53 -18.93 5.89 7.57
CA TYR A 53 -19.41 4.52 7.70
C TYR A 53 -18.88 3.56 6.62
N ASP A 54 -18.83 4.00 5.36
CA ASP A 54 -18.28 3.22 4.24
C ASP A 54 -16.78 2.92 4.45
N ASN A 55 -16.00 3.93 4.86
CA ASN A 55 -14.60 3.75 5.25
C ASN A 55 -14.46 2.82 6.45
N GLN A 56 -15.38 2.85 7.42
CA GLN A 56 -15.35 1.93 8.57
C GLN A 56 -15.59 0.48 8.14
N GLN A 57 -16.56 0.23 7.25
CA GLN A 57 -16.83 -1.13 6.76
C GLN A 57 -15.70 -1.65 5.91
N PHE A 58 -15.15 -0.82 5.02
CA PHE A 58 -13.96 -1.16 4.25
C PHE A 58 -12.79 -1.51 5.16
N ASN A 59 -12.50 -0.68 6.18
CA ASN A 59 -11.41 -0.93 7.13
C ASN A 59 -11.62 -2.21 7.96
N LYS A 60 -12.85 -2.53 8.32
CA LYS A 60 -13.16 -3.80 9.01
C LYS A 60 -12.88 -4.99 8.11
N LEU A 61 -13.36 -4.92 6.86
CA LEU A 61 -13.17 -5.98 5.87
C LEU A 61 -11.69 -6.20 5.54
N THR A 62 -10.92 -5.15 5.29
CA THR A 62 -9.50 -5.30 4.97
C THR A 62 -8.71 -5.89 6.14
N LYS A 63 -9.03 -5.49 7.38
CA LYS A 63 -8.43 -6.09 8.58
C LYS A 63 -8.81 -7.56 8.75
N SER A 64 -10.07 -7.93 8.55
CA SER A 64 -10.48 -9.34 8.66
C SER A 64 -9.82 -10.20 7.61
N LEU A 65 -9.75 -9.73 6.36
CA LEU A 65 -9.07 -10.45 5.27
C LEU A 65 -7.57 -10.60 5.56
N LEU A 66 -6.92 -9.58 6.13
CA LEU A 66 -5.52 -9.67 6.53
C LEU A 66 -5.30 -10.75 7.61
N VAL A 67 -6.17 -10.79 8.63
CA VAL A 67 -6.13 -11.84 9.67
C VAL A 67 -6.33 -13.21 9.05
N ASP A 68 -7.38 -13.40 8.24
CA ASP A 68 -7.70 -14.69 7.62
C ASP A 68 -6.56 -15.19 6.72
N TRP A 69 -5.92 -14.28 5.98
CA TRP A 69 -4.80 -14.58 5.11
C TRP A 69 -3.55 -14.96 5.91
N CYS A 70 -3.19 -14.18 6.93
CA CYS A 70 -2.05 -14.48 7.80
C CYS A 70 -2.25 -15.82 8.55
N ASP A 71 -3.41 -16.04 9.15
CA ASP A 71 -3.74 -17.30 9.81
C ASP A 71 -3.74 -18.47 8.80
N GLY A 72 -4.17 -18.22 7.57
CA GLY A 72 -4.06 -19.15 6.45
C GLY A 72 -2.63 -19.56 6.13
N MET A 73 -1.71 -18.61 6.08
CA MET A 73 -0.29 -18.88 5.84
C MET A 73 0.36 -19.60 7.02
N ILE A 74 0.06 -19.20 8.27
CA ILE A 74 0.56 -19.88 9.47
C ILE A 74 0.19 -21.36 9.46
N ARG A 75 -1.05 -21.71 9.06
CA ARG A 75 -1.48 -23.12 8.91
C ARG A 75 -0.69 -23.90 7.87
N ARG A 76 -0.04 -23.23 6.92
CA ARG A 76 0.76 -23.85 5.85
C ARG A 76 2.26 -23.73 6.11
N GLN A 77 2.68 -22.94 7.09
CA GLN A 77 4.08 -22.67 7.38
C GLN A 77 4.72 -23.87 8.08
N VAL A 78 5.89 -24.27 7.61
CA VAL A 78 6.70 -25.31 8.22
C VAL A 78 7.53 -24.72 9.36
N ASN A 79 7.32 -25.22 10.57
CA ASN A 79 8.21 -24.96 11.69
C ASN A 79 9.15 -26.15 11.91
N ASP A 80 10.27 -26.17 11.19
CA ASP A 80 11.35 -27.15 11.36
C ASP A 80 12.73 -26.47 11.47
N PRO A 81 13.11 -25.96 12.65
CA PRO A 81 14.38 -25.24 12.83
C PRO A 81 15.63 -26.11 12.58
N SER A 82 15.47 -27.44 12.53
CA SER A 82 16.56 -28.38 12.26
C SER A 82 16.90 -28.49 10.78
N ASP A 83 15.97 -28.12 9.90
CA ASP A 83 16.14 -28.09 8.45
C ASP A 83 15.88 -26.68 7.88
N PRO A 84 16.91 -25.82 7.79
CA PRO A 84 16.80 -24.48 7.22
C PRO A 84 16.30 -24.47 5.77
N SER A 85 16.43 -25.58 5.03
CA SER A 85 15.92 -25.67 3.66
C SER A 85 14.38 -25.67 3.62
N ARG A 86 13.72 -26.04 4.71
CA ARG A 86 12.26 -26.14 4.84
C ARG A 86 11.66 -25.23 5.90
N HIS A 87 12.41 -24.83 6.93
CA HIS A 87 11.96 -23.87 7.93
C HIS A 87 11.41 -22.60 7.27
N GLY A 88 10.24 -22.17 7.72
CA GLY A 88 9.54 -21.00 7.22
C GLY A 88 8.86 -21.19 5.87
N ALA A 89 9.02 -22.33 5.19
CA ALA A 89 8.37 -22.59 3.91
C ALA A 89 6.84 -22.70 4.04
N LEU A 90 6.12 -22.20 3.04
CA LEU A 90 4.66 -22.32 2.94
C LEU A 90 4.30 -23.50 2.05
N ILE A 91 3.69 -24.54 2.63
CA ILE A 91 3.31 -25.75 1.90
C ILE A 91 2.06 -25.51 1.06
N CYS A 92 2.20 -25.74 -0.25
CA CYS A 92 1.09 -25.78 -1.17
C CYS A 92 0.36 -27.13 -1.08
N PRO A 93 -0.95 -27.19 -0.80
CA PRO A 93 -1.68 -28.46 -0.80
C PRO A 93 -1.82 -29.08 -2.21
N ALA A 94 -1.59 -28.31 -3.27
CA ALA A 94 -1.79 -28.76 -4.65
C ALA A 94 -0.53 -29.36 -5.29
N CYS A 95 0.66 -29.15 -4.71
CA CYS A 95 1.91 -29.67 -5.27
C CYS A 95 3.00 -29.85 -4.20
N SER A 96 4.13 -30.44 -4.57
CA SER A 96 5.26 -30.68 -3.66
C SER A 96 6.33 -29.58 -3.67
N HIS A 97 6.08 -28.45 -4.34
CA HIS A 97 7.06 -27.37 -4.50
C HIS A 97 6.82 -26.23 -3.51
N ILE A 98 7.90 -25.57 -3.09
CA ILE A 98 7.86 -24.39 -2.23
C ILE A 98 7.69 -23.16 -3.12
N HIS A 99 6.53 -22.52 -3.04
CA HIS A 99 6.25 -21.29 -3.80
C HIS A 99 6.45 -20.00 -2.99
N GLY A 100 6.65 -20.11 -1.68
CA GLY A 100 6.88 -18.98 -0.80
C GLY A 100 7.36 -19.39 0.58
N ARG A 101 7.81 -18.41 1.36
CA ARG A 101 8.31 -18.54 2.73
C ARG A 101 7.76 -17.44 3.64
N CYS A 102 8.02 -17.58 4.94
CA CYS A 102 7.80 -16.57 5.99
C CYS A 102 8.21 -15.16 5.55
N SER A 103 9.34 -15.03 4.84
CA SER A 103 9.91 -13.76 4.38
C SER A 103 9.00 -13.01 3.42
N ASP A 104 8.17 -13.72 2.65
CA ASP A 104 7.20 -13.11 1.73
C ASP A 104 6.01 -12.48 2.48
N ALA A 105 5.85 -12.85 3.75
CA ALA A 105 4.77 -12.46 4.66
C ALA A 105 5.26 -11.68 5.90
N LEU A 106 6.54 -11.30 5.93
CA LEU A 106 7.18 -10.71 7.10
C LEU A 106 6.43 -9.46 7.61
N TYR A 107 6.17 -8.51 6.71
CA TYR A 107 5.50 -7.26 7.08
C TYR A 107 4.05 -7.47 7.57
N PRO A 108 3.20 -8.23 6.86
CA PRO A 108 1.86 -8.60 7.35
C PRO A 108 1.86 -9.24 8.75
N PHE A 109 2.77 -10.18 9.00
CA PHE A 109 2.88 -10.82 10.31
C PHE A 109 3.32 -9.84 11.40
N LEU A 110 4.38 -9.05 11.16
CA LEU A 110 4.83 -8.06 12.14
C LEU A 110 3.78 -6.97 12.40
N HIS A 111 3.02 -6.56 11.37
CA HIS A 111 1.90 -5.64 11.55
C HIS A 111 0.84 -6.23 12.48
N LEU A 112 0.39 -7.47 12.23
CA LEU A 112 -0.58 -8.13 13.08
C LEU A 112 -0.05 -8.36 14.50
N ALA A 113 1.21 -8.75 14.65
CA ALA A 113 1.87 -8.84 15.96
C ALA A 113 1.78 -7.51 16.72
N HIS A 114 2.08 -6.39 16.05
CA HIS A 114 2.04 -5.06 16.65
C HIS A 114 0.62 -4.63 17.05
N VAL A 115 -0.37 -4.79 16.17
CA VAL A 115 -1.72 -4.24 16.41
C VAL A 115 -2.62 -5.15 17.24
N THR A 116 -2.32 -6.46 17.30
CA THR A 116 -3.10 -7.43 18.10
C THR A 116 -2.41 -7.83 19.39
N GLY A 117 -1.08 -7.77 19.45
CA GLY A 117 -0.28 -8.33 20.55
C GLY A 117 -0.21 -9.86 20.56
N GLU A 118 -0.75 -10.56 19.55
CA GLU A 118 -0.70 -12.01 19.50
C GLU A 118 0.69 -12.52 19.07
N GLN A 119 1.33 -13.27 19.95
CA GLN A 119 2.68 -13.82 19.76
C GLN A 119 2.82 -14.70 18.50
N LYS A 120 1.74 -15.40 18.11
CA LYS A 120 1.73 -16.30 16.94
C LYS A 120 2.20 -15.62 15.65
N TYR A 121 1.92 -14.32 15.50
CA TYR A 121 2.33 -13.58 14.32
C TYR A 121 3.83 -13.21 14.38
N LEU A 122 4.37 -12.92 15.56
CA LEU A 122 5.80 -12.70 15.72
C LEU A 122 6.59 -14.00 15.47
N ASP A 123 6.12 -15.11 16.03
CA ASP A 123 6.74 -16.42 15.81
C ASP A 123 6.73 -16.79 14.33
N ALA A 124 5.60 -16.59 13.64
CA ALA A 124 5.49 -16.84 12.20
C ALA A 124 6.40 -15.96 11.34
N ALA A 125 6.72 -14.75 11.80
CA ALA A 125 7.61 -13.81 11.12
C ALA A 125 9.08 -14.23 11.21
N ILE A 126 9.47 -14.98 12.25
CA ILE A 126 10.87 -15.37 12.50
C ILE A 126 11.15 -16.86 12.26
N ASN A 127 10.10 -17.65 11.97
CA ASN A 127 10.21 -19.00 11.42
C ASN A 127 10.94 -19.02 10.08
#